data_AF-A0A1C3YAX2-F1
#
_entry.id   AF-A0A1C3YAX2-F1
#
_cell.length_a   1.000
_cell.length_b   1.000
_cell.length_c   1.000
_cell.angle_alpha   90.00
_cell.angle_beta   90.00
_cell.angle_gamma   90.00
#
_symmetry.space_group_name_H-M   'P 1'
#
loop_
_entity.id
_entity.type
_entity.pdbx_description
1 polymer ?
#
loop_
_entity_poly.entity_id
_entity_poly.type
_entity_poly.pdbx_seq_one_letter_code
_entity_poly.pdbx_strand_id
1 'polypeptide(L)'
;MTTDQNLMLYTKLAGFRLGVLANRFGCDSDFSRELHDRLVEGLDAAIDRIRVIMELERSVLIGEDEFAEYQLEGEIEIFGRFTINLLDELELITTRVNSASTAAIG
;
A
#
# COMPACT_ATOMS: atom_id res chain seq x y z
N MET A 1 7.45 -18.67 2.99
CA MET A 1 6.92 -18.53 1.62
C MET A 1 7.95 -19.13 0.67
N THR A 2 7.55 -19.56 -0.54
CA THR A 2 8.49 -19.99 -1.58
C THR A 2 8.75 -18.86 -2.58
N THR A 3 9.86 -18.92 -3.31
CA THR A 3 10.23 -17.92 -4.34
C THR A 3 9.12 -17.68 -5.37
N ASP A 4 8.44 -18.74 -5.82
CA ASP A 4 7.29 -18.62 -6.74
C ASP A 4 6.11 -17.88 -6.12
N GLN A 5 5.85 -18.06 -4.83
CA GLN A 5 4.80 -17.34 -4.10
C GLN A 5 5.13 -15.85 -3.99
N ASN A 6 6.40 -15.50 -3.73
CA ASN A 6 6.84 -14.12 -3.66
C ASN A 6 6.77 -13.42 -5.02
N LEU A 7 7.16 -14.10 -6.10
CA LEU A 7 7.04 -13.57 -7.46
C LEU A 7 5.58 -13.34 -7.86
N MET A 8 4.70 -14.28 -7.53
CA MET A 8 3.26 -14.11 -7.76
C MET A 8 2.70 -12.93 -6.95
N LEU A 9 3.12 -12.77 -5.70
CA LEU A 9 2.66 -11.67 -4.86
C LEU A 9 3.16 -10.32 -5.36
N TYR A 10 4.44 -10.23 -5.74
CA TYR A 10 5.02 -9.05 -6.40
C TYR A 10 4.19 -8.65 -7.63
N THR A 11 3.88 -9.62 -8.50
CA THR A 11 3.11 -9.40 -9.72
C THR A 11 1.72 -8.85 -9.41
N LYS A 12 1.04 -9.41 -8.40
CA LYS A 12 -0.28 -8.96 -7.96
C LYS A 12 -0.24 -7.53 -7.41
N LEU A 13 0.74 -7.21 -6.56
CA LEU A 13 0.87 -5.86 -6.01
C LEU A 13 1.21 -4.82 -7.08
N ALA A 14 2.14 -5.14 -7.98
CA ALA A 14 2.49 -4.25 -9.09
C ALA A 14 1.30 -4.02 -10.03
N GLY A 15 0.53 -5.07 -10.33
CA GLY A 15 -0.70 -4.97 -11.12
C GLY A 15 -1.78 -4.13 -10.41
N PHE A 16 -1.95 -4.31 -9.10
CA PHE A 16 -2.89 -3.52 -8.32
C PHE A 16 -2.48 -2.04 -8.26
N ARG A 17 -1.20 -1.74 -8.03
CA ARG A 17 -0.65 -0.38 -8.08
C ARG A 17 -0.93 0.30 -9.42
N LEU A 18 -0.74 -0.41 -10.53
CA LEU A 18 -1.07 0.10 -11.86
C LEU A 18 -2.56 0.44 -11.98
N GLY A 19 -3.44 -0.43 -11.47
CA GLY A 19 -4.88 -0.19 -11.44
C GLY A 19 -5.27 1.03 -10.59
N VAL A 20 -4.64 1.21 -9.43
CA VAL A 20 -4.85 2.37 -8.55
C VAL A 20 -4.44 3.66 -9.25
N LEU A 21 -3.27 3.69 -9.91
CA LEU A 21 -2.82 4.83 -10.70
C LEU A 21 -3.77 5.14 -11.86
N ALA A 22 -4.25 4.11 -12.57
CA ALA A 22 -5.22 4.28 -13.65
C ALA A 22 -6.53 4.90 -13.15
N ASN A 23 -7.05 4.41 -12.01
CA ASN A 23 -8.27 4.92 -11.40
C ASN A 23 -8.13 6.36 -10.92
N ARG A 24 -6.96 6.73 -10.39
CA ARG A 24 -6.66 8.10 -9.94
C ARG A 24 -6.90 9.14 -11.04
N PHE A 25 -6.63 8.82 -12.31
CA PHE A 25 -6.86 9.74 -13.41
C PHE A 25 -8.34 10.09 -13.62
N GLY A 26 -9.25 9.19 -13.24
CA GLY A 26 -10.71 9.40 -13.33
C GLY A 26 -11.33 10.05 -12.09
N CYS A 27 -10.54 10.45 -11.09
CA CYS A 27 -11.06 11.03 -9.86
C CYS A 27 -11.35 12.52 -10.02
N ASP A 28 -12.57 12.90 -9.66
CA ASP A 28 -13.09 14.28 -9.75
C ASP A 28 -12.83 15.12 -8.49
N SER A 29 -12.47 14.49 -7.36
CA SER A 29 -12.22 15.17 -6.08
C SER A 29 -10.78 15.01 -5.62
N ASP A 30 -10.25 16.07 -5.01
CA ASP A 30 -8.91 16.07 -4.42
C ASP A 30 -8.78 15.04 -3.29
N PHE A 31 -9.83 14.86 -2.48
CA PHE A 31 -9.90 13.80 -1.47
C PHE A 31 -9.71 12.40 -2.06
N SER A 32 -10.38 12.09 -3.17
CA SER A 32 -10.24 10.79 -3.82
C SER A 32 -8.84 10.61 -4.40
N ARG A 33 -8.24 11.67 -4.95
CA ARG A 33 -6.87 11.63 -5.49
C ARG A 33 -5.84 11.40 -4.39
N GLU A 34 -5.98 12.09 -3.27
CA GLU A 34 -5.10 11.92 -2.09
C GLU A 34 -5.19 10.50 -1.52
N LEU A 35 -6.40 9.94 -1.44
CA LEU A 35 -6.60 8.56 -1.02
C LEU A 35 -5.90 7.55 -1.96
N HIS A 36 -5.96 7.80 -3.27
CA HIS A 36 -5.22 6.99 -4.25
C HIS A 36 -3.71 7.16 -4.12
N ASP A 37 -3.21 8.37 -3.88
CA ASP A 37 -1.77 8.64 -3.68
C ASP A 37 -1.24 7.86 -2.48
N ARG A 38 -1.93 7.91 -1.33
CA ARG A 38 -1.55 7.12 -0.14
C ARG A 38 -1.62 5.62 -0.35
N LEU A 39 -2.63 5.15 -1.10
CA LEU A 39 -2.70 3.74 -1.45
C LEU A 39 -1.51 3.33 -2.33
N VAL A 40 -1.09 4.17 -3.28
CA VAL A 40 0.11 3.93 -4.08
C VAL A 40 1.37 3.88 -3.20
N GLU A 41 1.53 4.81 -2.26
CA GLU A 41 2.66 4.80 -1.32
C GLU A 41 2.72 3.52 -0.48
N GLY A 42 1.59 3.09 0.06
CA GLY A 42 1.52 1.83 0.81
C GLY A 42 1.83 0.60 -0.06
N LEU A 43 1.41 0.61 -1.32
CA LEU A 43 1.75 -0.47 -2.27
C LEU A 43 3.21 -0.46 -2.66
N ASP A 44 3.82 0.72 -2.83
CA ASP A 44 5.26 0.85 -3.09
C ASP A 44 6.08 0.30 -1.91
N ALA A 45 5.71 0.64 -0.67
CA ALA A 45 6.34 0.08 0.52
C ALA A 45 6.21 -1.46 0.62
N ALA A 46 5.04 -2.01 0.27
CA ALA A 46 4.83 -3.46 0.24
C ALA A 46 5.67 -4.14 -0.86
N ILE A 47 5.75 -3.53 -2.05
CA ILE A 47 6.53 -4.03 -3.18
C ILE A 47 8.01 -4.07 -2.84
N ASP A 48 8.54 -3.00 -2.24
CA ASP A 48 9.95 -2.92 -1.87
C ASP A 48 10.30 -3.95 -0.79
N ARG A 49 9.40 -4.19 0.17
CA ARG A 49 9.58 -5.25 1.16
C ARG A 49 9.66 -6.65 0.52
N ILE A 50 8.79 -6.95 -0.45
CA ILE A 50 8.86 -8.24 -1.17
C ILE A 50 10.16 -8.37 -1.96
N ARG A 51 10.67 -7.28 -2.54
CA ARG A 51 11.96 -7.31 -3.24
C ARG A 51 13.10 -7.69 -2.29
N VAL A 52 13.10 -7.14 -1.07
CA VAL A 52 14.08 -7.51 -0.03
C VAL A 52 13.95 -9.00 0.32
N ILE A 53 12.73 -9.51 0.52
CA ILE A 53 12.51 -10.95 0.79
C ILE A 53 13.04 -11.81 -0.36
N MET A 54 12.77 -11.44 -1.62
CA MET A 54 13.26 -12.18 -2.79
C MET A 54 14.79 -12.11 -2.95
N GLU A 55 15.41 -11.01 -2.54
CA GLU A 55 16.86 -10.86 -2.50
C GLU A 55 17.47 -11.76 -1.43
N LEU A 56 16.91 -11.77 -0.22
CA LEU A 56 17.33 -12.64 0.86
C LEU A 56 17.14 -14.12 0.53
N GLU A 57 16.02 -14.51 -0.09
CA GLU A 57 15.83 -15.88 -0.58
C GLU A 57 16.93 -16.30 -1.55
N ARG A 58 17.33 -15.39 -2.45
CA ARG A 58 18.44 -15.65 -3.37
C ARG A 58 19.76 -15.82 -2.60
N SER A 59 20.05 -14.95 -1.64
CA SER A 59 21.25 -15.01 -0.80
C SER A 59 21.35 -16.31 0.00
N VAL A 60 20.22 -16.80 0.52
CA VAL A 60 20.11 -18.11 1.18
C VAL A 60 20.43 -19.24 0.19
N LEU A 61 19.83 -19.20 -1.01
CA LEU A 61 20.01 -20.26 -2.02
C LEU A 61 21.46 -20.38 -2.51
N ILE A 62 22.17 -19.26 -2.65
CA ILE A 62 23.57 -19.22 -3.11
C ILE A 62 24.58 -19.37 -1.97
N GLY A 63 24.14 -19.28 -0.71
CA GLY A 63 24.99 -19.39 0.47
C GLY A 63 25.97 -18.23 0.64
N GLU A 64 25.63 -17.03 0.15
CA GLU A 64 26.51 -15.86 0.19
C GLU A 64 26.57 -15.19 1.58
N ASP A 65 25.53 -15.33 2.39
CA ASP A 65 25.43 -14.70 3.72
C ASP A 65 24.91 -15.70 4.77
N GLU A 66 25.74 -15.95 5.79
CA GLU A 66 25.44 -16.84 6.93
C GLU A 66 24.23 -16.36 7.75
N PHE A 67 23.91 -15.06 7.71
CA PHE A 67 22.78 -14.48 8.41
C PHE A 67 21.52 -14.34 7.54
N ALA A 68 21.57 -14.70 6.25
CA ALA A 68 20.46 -14.48 5.33
C ALA A 68 19.20 -15.26 5.73
N GLU A 69 19.34 -16.46 6.29
CA GLU A 69 18.19 -17.25 6.77
C GLU A 69 17.47 -16.54 7.93
N TYR A 70 18.23 -16.02 8.89
CA TYR A 70 17.68 -15.29 10.03
C TYR A 70 17.02 -13.97 9.61
N GLN A 71 17.66 -13.23 8.71
CA GLN A 71 17.10 -11.99 8.15
C GLN A 71 15.82 -12.28 7.37
N LEU A 72 15.82 -13.33 6.55
CA LEU A 72 14.66 -13.74 5.75
C LEU A 72 13.46 -14.08 6.64
N GLU A 73 13.67 -14.83 7.71
CA GLU A 73 12.60 -15.16 8.68
C GLU A 73 12.00 -13.89 9.31
N GLY A 74 12.85 -12.96 9.76
CA GLY A 74 12.41 -11.69 10.33
C GLY A 74 11.63 -10.82 9.34
N GLU A 75 12.10 -10.72 8.10
CA GLU A 75 11.43 -9.95 7.04
C GLU A 75 10.06 -10.54 6.68
N ILE A 76 9.94 -11.89 6.64
CA ILE A 76 8.66 -12.57 6.44
C ILE A 76 7.69 -12.30 7.60
N GLU A 77 8.15 -12.32 8.85
CA GLU A 77 7.31 -12.02 10.01
C GLU A 77 6.80 -10.57 9.97
N ILE A 78 7.69 -9.60 9.71
CA ILE A 78 7.33 -8.18 9.62
C ILE A 78 6.34 -7.96 8.48
N PHE A 79 6.59 -8.54 7.31
CA PHE A 79 5.70 -8.42 6.17
C PHE A 79 4.33 -9.05 6.43
N GLY A 80 4.25 -10.16 7.18
CA GLY A 80 2.99 -10.76 7.61
C GLY A 80 2.12 -9.84 8.48
N ARG A 81 2.70 -8.80 9.08
CA ARG A 81 1.99 -7.77 9.87
C ARG A 81 1.81 -6.45 9.11
N PHE A 82 2.25 -6.36 7.86
CA PHE A 82 2.19 -5.13 7.08
C PHE A 82 0.74 -4.72 6.81
N THR A 83 0.40 -3.48 7.15
CA THR A 83 -0.90 -2.88 6.88
C THR A 83 -0.70 -1.56 6.14
N ILE A 84 -1.55 -1.31 5.16
CA ILE A 84 -1.63 0.00 4.49
C ILE A 84 -2.73 0.78 5.19
N ASN A 85 -2.37 1.83 5.91
CA ASN A 85 -3.34 2.76 6.46
C ASN A 85 -3.59 3.90 5.48
N LEU A 86 -4.86 4.13 5.16
CA LEU A 86 -5.28 5.15 4.21
C LEU A 86 -5.80 6.43 4.87
N LEU A 87 -6.25 6.35 6.12
CA LEU A 87 -7.12 7.37 6.73
C LEU A 87 -6.52 8.12 7.92
N ASP A 88 -5.35 7.72 8.43
CA ASP A 88 -4.80 8.28 9.68
C ASP A 88 -4.48 9.79 9.63
N GLU A 89 -4.34 10.40 8.44
CA GLU A 89 -4.03 11.84 8.27
C GLU A 89 -5.07 12.63 7.45
N LEU A 90 -6.20 12.03 7.04
CA LEU A 90 -7.23 12.78 6.31
C LEU A 90 -8.12 13.55 7.29
N GLU A 91 -7.99 14.89 7.33
CA GLU A 91 -9.00 15.74 7.95
C GLU A 91 -10.34 15.54 7.22
N LEU A 92 -11.24 14.77 7.82
CA LEU A 92 -12.63 14.68 7.35
C LEU A 92 -13.28 16.06 7.54
N ILE A 93 -13.35 16.88 6.49
CA ILE A 93 -14.20 18.09 6.47
C ILE A 93 -15.65 17.62 6.57
N THR A 94 -16.13 17.47 7.80
CA THR A 94 -17.55 17.29 8.10
C THR A 94 -18.21 18.62 7.83
N THR A 95 -18.61 18.84 6.58
CA THR A 95 -19.43 19.99 6.21
C THR A 95 -20.79 19.79 6.88
N ARG A 96 -20.99 20.43 8.05
CA ARG A 96 -22.32 20.59 8.66
C ARG A 96 -23.23 21.18 7.59
N VAL A 97 -24.17 20.38 7.09
CA VAL A 97 -25.36 20.87 6.41
C VAL A 97 -26.18 21.63 7.45
N ASN A 98 -25.79 22.88 7.73
CA ASN A 98 -26.65 23.81 8.43
C ASN A 98 -27.69 24.27 7.41
N SER A 99 -28.89 23.73 7.56
CA SER A 99 -30.14 24.24 7.04
C SER A 99 -30.30 25.72 7.44
N ALA A 100 -29.74 26.62 6.65
CA ALA A 100 -30.11 28.03 6.61
C ALA A 100 -31.07 28.23 5.43
N SER A 101 -32.26 27.66 5.53
CA SER A 101 -33.38 27.92 4.61
C SER A 101 -34.69 27.92 5.38
N THR A 102 -34.79 28.74 6.43
CA THR A 102 -36.08 29.17 6.99
C THR A 102 -35.97 30.58 7.60
N ALA A 103 -35.52 31.56 6.82
CA ALA A 103 -35.66 32.98 7.18
C ALA A 103 -35.46 33.88 5.95
N ALA A 104 -36.28 33.70 4.90
CA ALA A 104 -36.49 34.73 3.85
C ALA A 104 -37.51 34.29 2.78
N ILE A 105 -38.73 33.86 3.14
CA ILE A 105 -39.89 34.07 2.27
C ILE A 105 -41.14 34.19 3.15
N GLY A 106 -41.74 35.38 3.18
CA GLY A 106 -43.17 35.63 3.49
C GLY A 106 -43.64 35.34 4.91
#